data_AF-A0A3G6MAR6-F1
#
_entry.id   AF-A0A3G6MAR6-F1
#
_cell.length_a   1.000
_cell.length_b   1.000
_cell.length_c   1.000
_cell.angle_alpha   90.00
_cell.angle_beta   90.00
_cell.angle_gamma   90.00
#
_symmetry.space_group_name_H-M   'P 1'
#
loop_
_entity.id
_entity.type
_entity.pdbx_description
1 polymer ?
#
loop_
_entity_poly.entity_id
_entity_poly.type
_entity_poly.pdbx_seq_one_letter_code
_entity_poly.pdbx_strand_id
1 'polypeptide(L)'
;MNTDISFFIGGTVLFAVLINVLLYFYHKYRRIIFFRYLDGRHYTIIENVETNIESYSKFGSKLTYLKAQILFLEDEIFIIHFNRPILQLSSSSEIFPSVSPRFKISFKEIHNDILKIKGDTSLGNFKISLNFKNKNFDLHSVV
;
A
#
# COMPACT_ATOMS: atom_id res chain seq x y z
N MET A 1 8.51 34.77 27.42
CA MET A 1 8.66 34.01 26.15
C MET A 1 8.45 35.00 25.02
N ASN A 2 9.40 35.15 24.09
CA ASN A 2 9.32 36.18 23.05
C ASN A 2 8.08 35.93 22.16
N THR A 3 7.24 36.94 21.98
CA THR A 3 5.98 36.86 21.22
C THR A 3 6.24 36.34 19.81
N ASP A 4 7.34 36.77 19.19
CA ASP A 4 7.77 36.36 17.85
C ASP A 4 8.08 34.86 17.74
N ILE A 5 8.70 34.28 18.78
CA ILE A 5 9.00 32.84 18.84
C ILE A 5 7.69 32.04 18.96
N SER A 6 6.72 32.57 19.70
CA SER A 6 5.41 31.92 19.89
C SER A 6 4.60 31.91 18.59
N PHE A 7 4.62 33.01 17.82
CA PHE A 7 4.01 33.09 16.49
C PHE A 7 4.68 32.13 15.49
N PHE A 8 6.01 32.04 15.50
CA PHE A 8 6.74 31.14 14.61
C PHE A 8 6.41 29.66 14.89
N ILE A 9 6.38 29.26 16.16
CA ILE A 9 6.00 27.89 16.57
C ILE A 9 4.54 27.61 16.19
N GLY A 10 3.62 28.53 16.50
CA GLY A 10 2.21 28.39 16.17
C GLY A 10 1.96 28.26 14.66
N GLY A 11 2.61 29.09 13.86
CA GLY A 11 2.55 29.03 12.40
C GLY A 11 3.07 27.69 11.84
N THR A 12 4.18 27.19 12.40
CA THR A 12 4.76 25.90 12.00
C THR A 12 3.81 24.74 12.30
N VAL A 13 3.19 24.73 13.48
CA VAL A 13 2.21 23.70 13.87
C VAL A 13 0.99 23.73 12.95
N LEU A 14 0.43 24.92 12.68
CA LEU A 14 -0.70 25.07 11.78
C LEU A 14 -0.38 24.61 10.36
N PHE A 15 0.81 24.94 9.87
CA PHE A 15 1.26 24.51 8.55
C PHE A 15 1.43 22.98 8.47
N ALA A 16 1.98 22.35 9.53
CA ALA A 16 2.07 20.90 9.61
C ALA A 16 0.68 20.24 9.62
N VAL A 17 -0.29 20.80 10.35
CA VAL A 17 -1.69 20.33 10.32
C VAL A 17 -2.28 20.46 8.92
N LEU A 18 -2.08 21.59 8.25
CA LEU A 18 -2.58 21.83 6.90
C LEU A 18 -2.01 20.83 5.89
N ILE A 19 -0.69 20.55 5.93
CA ILE A 19 -0.06 19.53 5.07
C ILE A 19 -0.69 18.16 5.27
N ASN A 20 -0.90 17.74 6.53
CA ASN A 20 -1.50 16.44 6.82
C ASN A 20 -2.94 16.35 6.31
N VAL A 21 -3.72 17.41 6.45
CA VAL A 21 -5.09 17.50 5.91
C VAL A 21 -5.08 17.38 4.38
N LEU A 22 -4.20 18.11 3.70
CA LEU A 22 -4.06 18.04 2.24
C LEU A 22 -3.66 16.64 1.77
N LEU A 23 -2.70 16.00 2.44
CA LEU A 23 -2.28 14.63 2.13
C LEU A 23 -3.41 13.61 2.32
N TYR A 24 -4.20 13.75 3.39
CA TYR A 24 -5.36 12.90 3.64
C TYR A 24 -6.38 12.99 2.48
N PHE A 25 -6.77 14.21 2.09
CA PHE A 25 -7.71 14.40 0.97
C PHE A 25 -7.13 13.94 -0.36
N TYR A 26 -5.83 14.15 -0.59
CA TYR A 26 -5.14 13.66 -1.78
C TYR A 26 -5.21 12.13 -1.89
N HIS A 27 -4.89 11.40 -0.82
CA HIS A 27 -4.99 9.94 -0.80
C HIS A 27 -6.43 9.43 -0.90
N LYS A 28 -7.38 10.16 -0.31
CA LYS A 28 -8.81 9.84 -0.43
C LYS A 28 -9.30 9.99 -1.88
N TYR A 29 -8.94 11.08 -2.56
CA TYR A 29 -9.30 11.31 -3.96
C TYR A 29 -8.71 10.26 -4.90
N ARG A 30 -7.43 9.91 -4.70
CA ARG A 30 -6.76 8.85 -5.47
C ARG A 30 -7.46 7.49 -5.38
N ARG A 31 -7.99 7.13 -4.20
CA ARG A 31 -8.78 5.91 -4.04
C ARG A 31 -10.07 5.93 -4.83
N ILE A 32 -10.78 7.06 -4.81
CA ILE A 32 -12.03 7.20 -5.57
C ILE A 32 -11.77 6.97 -7.06
N ILE A 33 -10.69 7.54 -7.60
CA ILE A 33 -10.30 7.32 -9.00
C ILE A 33 -9.97 5.84 -9.25
N PHE A 34 -9.20 5.22 -8.37
CA PHE A 34 -8.83 3.81 -8.50
C PHE A 34 -10.06 2.89 -8.52
N PHE A 35 -10.97 3.02 -7.56
CA PHE A 35 -12.18 2.21 -7.53
C PHE A 35 -13.12 2.50 -8.69
N ARG A 36 -13.19 3.74 -9.18
CA ARG A 36 -13.94 4.07 -10.39
C ARG A 36 -13.35 3.40 -11.63
N TYR A 37 -12.03 3.27 -11.72
CA TYR A 37 -11.37 2.56 -12.81
C TYR A 37 -11.62 1.04 -12.77
N LEU A 38 -11.86 0.49 -11.57
CA LEU A 38 -12.21 -0.92 -11.38
C LEU A 38 -13.69 -1.22 -11.60
N ASP A 39 -14.51 -0.19 -11.84
CA ASP A 39 -15.94 -0.37 -12.05
C ASP A 39 -16.20 -1.29 -13.26
N GLY A 40 -17.06 -2.29 -13.07
CA GLY A 40 -17.33 -3.34 -14.07
C GLY A 40 -16.27 -4.44 -14.20
N ARG A 41 -15.18 -4.43 -13.42
CA ARG A 41 -14.20 -5.54 -13.38
C ARG A 41 -14.48 -6.49 -12.22
N HIS A 42 -14.20 -7.77 -12.41
CA HIS A 42 -14.29 -8.78 -11.34
C HIS A 42 -13.05 -8.74 -10.46
N TYR A 43 -13.18 -8.18 -9.27
CA TYR A 43 -12.11 -8.14 -8.26
C TYR A 43 -12.59 -8.71 -6.92
N THR A 44 -11.65 -9.17 -6.10
CA THR A 44 -11.90 -9.65 -4.73
C THR A 44 -11.22 -8.72 -3.74
N ILE A 45 -11.95 -8.21 -2.75
CA ILE A 45 -11.40 -7.39 -1.66
C ILE A 45 -11.41 -8.16 -0.36
N ILE A 46 -10.29 -8.12 0.35
CA ILE A 46 -10.14 -8.69 1.68
C ILE A 46 -9.67 -7.59 2.62
N GLU A 47 -10.49 -7.29 3.61
CA GLU A 47 -10.20 -6.23 4.57
C GLU A 47 -9.37 -6.71 5.75
N ASN A 48 -8.64 -5.79 6.37
CA ASN A 48 -7.93 -6.01 7.62
C ASN A 48 -6.96 -7.21 7.55
N VAL A 49 -6.19 -7.28 6.46
CA VAL A 49 -5.10 -8.23 6.28
C VAL A 49 -3.84 -7.65 6.91
N GLU A 50 -3.14 -8.44 7.69
CA GLU A 50 -1.87 -8.02 8.28
C GLU A 50 -0.79 -8.02 7.21
N THR A 51 -0.05 -6.91 7.07
CA THR A 51 0.95 -6.77 6.01
C THR A 51 2.33 -6.47 6.56
N ASN A 52 3.37 -7.00 5.94
CA ASN A 52 4.74 -6.68 6.29
C ASN A 52 5.55 -6.49 5.01
N ILE A 53 6.12 -5.30 4.83
CA ILE A 53 6.90 -4.95 3.63
C ILE A 53 8.34 -4.69 4.05
N GLU A 54 9.20 -5.66 3.74
CA GLU A 54 10.63 -5.57 3.95
C GLU A 54 11.25 -5.12 2.62
N SER A 55 11.66 -3.86 2.53
CA SER A 55 12.40 -3.32 1.37
C SER A 55 13.85 -3.13 1.75
N TYR A 56 14.75 -3.87 1.10
CA TYR A 56 16.18 -3.78 1.30
C TYR A 56 16.76 -2.81 0.27
N SER A 57 16.51 -1.51 0.45
CA SER A 57 17.28 -0.47 -0.24
C SER A 57 18.47 -0.03 0.63
N LYS A 58 19.51 0.54 0.01
CA LYS A 58 20.72 1.07 0.72
C LYS A 58 20.41 2.07 1.85
N PHE A 59 19.17 2.54 1.98
CA PHE A 59 18.68 3.42 3.06
C PHE A 59 17.79 2.75 4.12
N GLY A 60 17.73 1.41 4.16
CA GLY A 60 17.42 0.67 5.39
C GLY A 60 16.04 0.88 6.03
N SER A 61 14.97 1.13 5.26
CA SER A 61 13.62 1.22 5.86
C SER A 61 12.83 -0.08 5.69
N LYS A 62 12.77 -0.88 6.77
CA LYS A 62 11.72 -1.89 6.95
C LYS A 62 10.38 -1.16 7.12
N LEU A 63 9.50 -1.25 6.12
CA LEU A 63 8.18 -0.64 6.14
C LEU A 63 7.16 -1.67 6.65
N THR A 64 7.05 -1.81 7.97
CA THR A 64 6.04 -2.69 8.56
C THR A 64 4.68 -1.99 8.55
N TYR A 65 3.69 -2.54 7.85
CA TYR A 65 2.35 -1.97 7.78
C TYR A 65 1.31 -2.88 8.44
N LEU A 66 0.88 -2.56 9.65
CA LEU A 66 0.14 -3.52 10.47
C LEU A 66 -1.18 -4.04 9.84
N LYS A 67 -1.95 -3.23 9.11
CA LYS A 67 -3.20 -3.66 8.46
C LYS A 67 -3.45 -2.94 7.13
N ALA A 68 -3.98 -3.67 6.15
CA ALA A 68 -4.39 -3.15 4.84
C ALA A 68 -5.63 -3.85 4.31
N GLN A 69 -6.29 -3.23 3.33
CA GLN A 69 -7.20 -3.93 2.42
C GLN A 69 -6.36 -4.47 1.25
N ILE A 70 -6.56 -5.74 0.91
CA ILE A 70 -5.93 -6.38 -0.25
C ILE A 70 -6.99 -6.55 -1.32
N LEU A 71 -6.68 -6.10 -2.53
CA LEU A 71 -7.54 -6.28 -3.69
C LEU A 71 -6.82 -7.16 -4.70
N PHE A 72 -7.46 -8.26 -5.08
CA PHE A 72 -7.03 -9.16 -6.14
C PHE A 72 -7.85 -8.86 -7.39
N LEU A 73 -7.18 -8.62 -8.50
CA LEU A 73 -7.78 -8.40 -9.81
C LEU A 73 -6.94 -9.16 -10.83
N GLU A 74 -7.44 -10.30 -11.31
CA GLU A 74 -6.69 -11.17 -12.23
C GLU A 74 -5.29 -11.47 -11.66
N ASP A 75 -4.22 -11.12 -12.36
CA ASP A 75 -2.84 -11.31 -11.91
C ASP A 75 -2.28 -10.16 -11.03
N GLU A 76 -3.09 -9.13 -10.78
CA GLU A 76 -2.75 -7.94 -10.02
C GLU A 76 -3.13 -8.08 -8.55
N ILE A 77 -2.22 -7.69 -7.66
CA ILE A 77 -2.48 -7.59 -6.22
C ILE A 77 -2.23 -6.14 -5.79
N PHE A 78 -3.27 -5.51 -5.25
CA PHE A 78 -3.17 -4.15 -4.72
C PHE A 78 -3.22 -4.15 -3.20
N ILE A 79 -2.33 -3.37 -2.58
CA ILE A 79 -2.32 -3.13 -1.14
C ILE A 79 -2.82 -1.70 -0.89
N ILE A 80 -3.97 -1.60 -0.22
CA ILE A 80 -4.67 -0.35 0.03
C ILE A 80 -4.63 -0.06 1.54
N HIS A 81 -3.80 0.90 1.94
CA HIS A 81 -3.68 1.38 3.33
C HIS A 81 -4.49 2.65 3.56
N PHE A 82 -4.96 2.92 4.79
CA PHE A 82 -5.84 4.07 5.09
C PHE A 82 -5.28 5.47 4.81
N ASN A 83 -3.97 5.70 4.92
CA ASN A 83 -3.37 7.02 4.69
C ASN A 83 -2.04 6.96 3.91
N ARG A 84 -1.95 6.03 2.97
CA ARG A 84 -0.78 5.82 2.13
C ARG A 84 -1.22 5.52 0.71
N PRO A 85 -0.33 5.69 -0.28
CA PRO A 85 -0.70 5.43 -1.65
C PRO A 85 -0.94 3.92 -1.86
N ILE A 86 -1.73 3.61 -2.89
CA ILE A 86 -2.06 2.23 -3.26
C ILE A 86 -0.83 1.61 -3.89
N LEU A 87 -0.40 0.46 -3.36
CA LEU A 87 0.73 -0.29 -3.89
C LEU A 87 0.21 -1.33 -4.89
N GLN A 88 0.89 -1.49 -6.01
CA GLN A 88 0.60 -2.54 -7.00
C GLN A 88 1.71 -3.57 -6.98
N LEU A 89 1.34 -4.84 -6.86
CA LEU A 89 2.24 -5.98 -7.01
C LEU A 89 1.77 -6.76 -8.23
N SER A 90 2.58 -6.77 -9.29
CA SER A 90 2.22 -7.48 -10.52
C SER A 90 3.41 -7.78 -11.40
N SER A 91 3.23 -8.77 -12.27
CA SER A 91 4.11 -9.09 -13.40
C SER A 91 3.64 -8.46 -14.72
N SER A 92 2.38 -8.04 -14.83
CA SER A 92 1.79 -7.44 -16.02
C SER A 92 2.40 -6.06 -16.31
N SER A 93 2.22 -5.54 -17.53
CA SER A 93 2.57 -4.16 -17.89
C SER A 93 1.47 -3.14 -17.63
N GLU A 94 0.27 -3.54 -17.20
CA GLU A 94 -0.89 -2.65 -17.04
C GLU A 94 -0.61 -1.54 -16.01
N ILE A 95 -1.06 -0.34 -16.36
CA ILE A 95 -0.88 0.87 -15.56
C ILE A 95 -2.24 1.27 -15.02
N PHE A 96 -2.35 1.29 -13.69
CA PHE A 96 -3.58 1.70 -13.01
C PHE A 96 -3.49 3.18 -12.61
N PRO A 97 -4.53 3.98 -12.89
CA PRO A 97 -4.53 5.38 -12.50
C PRO A 97 -4.50 5.51 -10.97
N SER A 98 -3.75 6.50 -10.47
CA SER A 98 -3.66 6.77 -9.03
C SER A 98 -3.03 5.65 -8.19
N VAL A 99 -2.31 4.71 -8.79
CA VAL A 99 -1.58 3.62 -8.09
C VAL A 99 -0.07 3.82 -8.21
N SER A 100 0.65 3.78 -7.09
CA SER A 100 2.11 3.90 -7.02
C SER A 100 2.59 3.72 -5.57
N PRO A 101 3.74 3.09 -5.30
CA PRO A 101 4.64 2.44 -6.26
C PRO A 101 4.14 1.09 -6.79
N ARG A 102 4.68 0.71 -7.95
CA ARG A 102 4.50 -0.60 -8.57
C ARG A 102 5.73 -1.45 -8.33
N PHE A 103 5.50 -2.68 -7.88
CA PHE A 103 6.53 -3.67 -7.59
C PHE A 103 6.38 -4.85 -8.53
N LYS A 104 7.46 -5.19 -9.23
CA LYS A 104 7.49 -6.34 -10.12
C LYS A 104 7.65 -7.62 -9.30
N ILE A 105 6.70 -8.53 -9.40
CA ILE A 105 6.75 -9.80 -8.70
C ILE A 105 7.74 -10.73 -9.42
N SER A 106 8.66 -11.34 -8.68
CA SER A 106 9.50 -12.44 -9.18
C SER A 106 9.01 -13.79 -8.66
N PHE A 107 8.43 -13.84 -7.46
CA PHE A 107 8.04 -15.08 -6.81
C PHE A 107 6.85 -14.88 -5.86
N LYS A 108 5.91 -15.84 -5.86
CA LYS A 108 4.79 -15.95 -4.92
C LYS A 108 4.85 -17.32 -4.23
N GLU A 109 4.62 -17.36 -2.93
CA GLU A 109 4.55 -18.59 -2.15
C GLU A 109 3.49 -18.45 -1.06
N ILE A 110 2.67 -19.49 -0.89
CA ILE A 110 1.72 -19.60 0.21
C ILE A 110 2.31 -20.52 1.27
N HIS A 111 2.31 -20.06 2.52
CA HIS A 111 2.66 -20.92 3.65
C HIS A 111 1.83 -20.53 4.89
N ASN A 112 1.03 -21.47 5.41
CA ASN A 112 0.21 -21.29 6.62
C ASN A 112 -0.64 -20.00 6.59
N ASP A 113 -1.50 -19.84 5.58
CA ASP A 113 -2.36 -18.65 5.36
C ASP A 113 -1.60 -17.33 5.11
N ILE A 114 -0.29 -17.39 4.88
CA ILE A 114 0.54 -16.23 4.56
C ILE A 114 0.96 -16.29 3.10
N LEU A 115 0.57 -15.27 2.34
CA LEU A 115 1.08 -15.03 0.99
C LEU A 115 2.40 -14.25 1.09
N LYS A 116 3.50 -14.89 0.74
CA LYS A 116 4.82 -14.27 0.61
C LYS A 116 5.06 -13.92 -0.84
N ILE A 117 5.36 -12.65 -1.08
CA ILE A 117 5.65 -12.11 -2.40
C ILE A 117 7.06 -11.54 -2.36
N LYS A 118 7.91 -11.98 -3.28
CA LYS A 118 9.26 -11.44 -3.47
C LYS A 118 9.37 -10.84 -4.85
N GLY A 119 10.26 -9.88 -4.98
CA GLY A 119 10.56 -9.25 -6.25
C GLY A 119 11.70 -8.28 -6.14
N ASP A 120 12.01 -7.70 -7.30
CA ASP A 120 13.11 -6.77 -7.46
C ASP A 120 12.55 -5.39 -7.77
N THR A 121 13.19 -4.38 -7.19
CA THR A 121 13.01 -2.97 -7.54
C THR A 121 14.31 -2.44 -8.13
N SER A 122 14.26 -1.28 -8.77
CA SER A 122 15.47 -0.57 -9.21
C SER A 122 16.46 -0.26 -8.08
N LEU A 123 16.01 -0.32 -6.81
CA LEU A 123 16.78 0.03 -5.63
C LEU A 123 17.18 -1.16 -4.75
N GLY A 124 16.82 -2.39 -5.13
CA GLY A 124 17.09 -3.62 -4.38
C GLY A 124 15.90 -4.57 -4.31
N ASN A 125 15.96 -5.56 -3.43
CA ASN A 125 14.95 -6.62 -3.34
C ASN A 125 13.87 -6.25 -2.31
N PHE A 126 12.65 -6.68 -2.57
CA PHE A 126 11.56 -6.55 -1.60
C PHE A 126 10.99 -7.92 -1.23
N LYS A 127 10.45 -7.98 -0.02
CA LYS A 127 9.67 -9.11 0.47
C LYS A 127 8.42 -8.57 1.16
N ILE A 128 7.27 -8.97 0.65
CA ILE A 128 5.97 -8.64 1.21
C ILE A 128 5.38 -9.92 1.77
N SER A 129 4.86 -9.85 2.99
CA SER A 129 4.10 -10.94 3.61
C SER A 129 2.71 -10.42 3.92
N LEU A 130 1.69 -11.11 3.42
CA LEU A 130 0.28 -10.82 3.65
C LEU A 130 -0.31 -11.98 4.44
N ASN A 131 -0.77 -11.73 5.67
CA ASN A 131 -1.28 -12.75 6.56
C ASN A 131 -2.82 -12.72 6.56
N PHE A 132 -3.41 -13.80 6.04
CA PHE A 132 -4.85 -13.99 5.90
C PHE A 132 -5.42 -14.94 6.97
N LYS A 133 -4.68 -15.19 8.04
CA LYS A 133 -5.18 -15.98 9.18
C LYS A 133 -6.53 -15.41 9.65
N ASN A 134 -7.49 -16.32 9.86
CA ASN A 134 -8.88 -16.00 10.23
C ASN A 134 -9.66 -15.21 9.17
N LYS A 135 -9.26 -15.24 7.89
CA LYS A 135 -10.07 -14.76 6.77
C LYS A 135 -10.72 -15.95 6.07
N ASN A 136 -12.01 -15.84 5.76
CA ASN A 136 -12.72 -16.84 4.96
C ASN A 136 -12.41 -16.61 3.47
N PHE A 137 -11.18 -16.88 3.07
CA PHE A 137 -10.70 -16.69 1.71
C PHE A 137 -9.74 -17.81 1.32
N ASP A 138 -9.98 -18.42 0.16
CA ASP A 138 -9.09 -19.44 -0.39
C ASP A 138 -7.91 -18.79 -1.11
N LEU A 139 -6.75 -18.77 -0.46
CA LEU A 139 -5.52 -18.22 -1.04
C LEU A 139 -5.06 -18.97 -2.29
N HIS A 140 -5.37 -20.25 -2.42
CA HIS A 140 -4.94 -21.05 -3.57
C HIS A 140 -5.67 -20.67 -4.86
N SER A 141 -6.79 -19.95 -4.75
CA SER A 141 -7.53 -19.45 -5.91
C SER A 141 -6.84 -18.28 -6.64
N VAL A 142 -5.82 -17.66 -6.04
CA VAL A 142 -5.19 -16.41 -6.54
C VAL A 142 -3.66 -16.47 -6.69
N VAL A 143 -3.07 -17.66 -6.62
CA VAL A 143 -1.61 -17.89 -6.79
C VAL A 143 -1.31 -18.70 -8.03
#